data_AF-A0AAQ3RF61-F1
#
_entry.id   AF-A0AAQ3RF61-F1
#
_cell.length_a   1.000
_cell.length_b   1.000
_cell.length_c   1.000
_cell.angle_alpha   90.00
_cell.angle_beta   90.00
_cell.angle_gamma   90.00
#
_symmetry.space_group_name_H-M   'P 1'
#
loop_
_entity.id
_entity.type
_entity.pdbx_description
1 polymer ?
#
loop_
_entity_poly.entity_id
_entity_poly.type
_entity_poly.pdbx_seq_one_letter_code
_entity_poly.pdbx_strand_id
1 'polypeptide(L)'
;MGIYYNSKEENIIARAFKPPCKISISLTDGSTRKQVRIKKENGQMVMVPLFQCHDNIVGQAIIEPANGKKVEHNGVKIELLGQIVRELDVPGNLYERKTYPFEFSTVQMPYESYSGINVRLRYILKVTISRNYVNNIVEYMDFVVS
;
A
#
# COMPACT_ATOMS: atom_id res chain seq x y z
N MET A 1 -35.81 -21.94 -40.63
CA MET A 1 -34.70 -22.92 -40.62
C MET A 1 -33.49 -22.26 -39.96
N GLY A 2 -33.40 -22.27 -38.63
CA GLY A 2 -32.25 -21.75 -37.88
C GLY A 2 -31.60 -22.90 -37.16
N ILE A 3 -30.43 -23.33 -37.63
CA ILE A 3 -29.68 -24.45 -37.05
C ILE A 3 -28.59 -23.91 -36.12
N TYR A 4 -28.67 -24.42 -34.89
CA TYR A 4 -27.75 -24.43 -33.76
C TYR A 4 -26.25 -24.52 -34.14
N TYR A 5 -25.35 -24.06 -33.25
CA TYR A 5 -24.43 -24.97 -32.55
C TYR A 5 -23.74 -24.32 -31.33
N ASN A 6 -24.23 -24.75 -30.16
CA ASN A 6 -23.54 -25.16 -28.93
C ASN A 6 -22.22 -24.48 -28.51
N SER A 7 -22.31 -23.75 -27.39
CA SER A 7 -21.25 -23.05 -26.67
C SER A 7 -20.43 -23.98 -25.76
N LYS A 8 -19.17 -24.26 -26.13
CA LYS A 8 -18.08 -24.50 -25.16
C LYS A 8 -17.39 -23.17 -24.91
N GLU A 9 -17.93 -22.36 -24.00
CA GLU A 9 -17.31 -21.11 -23.55
C GLU A 9 -16.36 -21.38 -22.38
N GLU A 10 -15.10 -21.65 -22.69
CA GLU A 10 -14.02 -21.30 -21.77
C GLU A 10 -13.63 -19.84 -22.02
N ASN A 11 -13.90 -18.98 -21.02
CA ASN A 11 -13.84 -17.53 -21.10
C ASN A 11 -12.45 -16.98 -21.48
N ILE A 12 -12.35 -16.44 -22.69
CA ILE A 12 -11.15 -15.80 -23.29
C ILE A 12 -10.71 -14.56 -22.49
N ILE A 13 -11.61 -13.92 -21.74
CA ILE A 13 -11.36 -12.69 -20.98
C ILE A 13 -10.38 -12.91 -19.81
N ALA A 14 -10.34 -14.12 -19.23
CA ALA A 14 -9.43 -14.43 -18.12
C ALA A 14 -7.95 -14.47 -18.54
N ARG A 15 -7.66 -14.66 -19.84
CA ARG A 15 -6.29 -14.63 -20.37
C ARG A 15 -5.76 -13.19 -20.58
N ALA A 16 -6.63 -12.19 -20.68
CA ALA A 16 -6.27 -10.85 -21.16
C ALA A 16 -5.68 -9.90 -20.08
N PHE A 17 -5.77 -10.24 -18.78
CA PHE A 17 -5.36 -9.31 -17.69
C PHE A 17 -4.47 -9.94 -16.61
N LYS A 18 -3.66 -10.95 -16.95
CA LYS A 18 -2.68 -11.45 -15.97
C LYS A 18 -1.54 -10.43 -15.82
N PRO A 19 -1.20 -9.97 -14.59
CA PRO A 19 -0.09 -9.05 -14.38
C PRO A 19 1.23 -9.64 -14.93
N PRO A 20 2.15 -8.80 -15.43
CA PRO A 20 3.37 -9.24 -16.11
C PRO A 20 4.34 -10.00 -15.19
N CYS A 21 4.22 -9.79 -13.87
CA CYS A 21 4.88 -10.55 -12.83
C CYS A 21 3.96 -10.71 -11.62
N LYS A 22 4.22 -11.74 -10.82
CA LYS A 22 3.67 -11.91 -9.48
C LYS A 22 4.74 -11.50 -8.48
N ILE A 23 4.36 -10.70 -7.49
CA ILE A 23 5.26 -10.27 -6.41
C ILE A 23 4.69 -10.83 -5.10
N SER A 24 5.54 -11.46 -4.31
CA SER A 24 5.20 -11.98 -2.98
C SER A 24 6.28 -11.57 -1.98
N ILE A 25 5.89 -11.28 -0.73
CA ILE A 25 6.83 -10.99 0.36
C ILE A 25 6.69 -12.08 1.41
N SER A 26 7.81 -12.62 1.87
CA SER A 26 7.87 -13.61 2.93
C SER A 26 8.79 -13.13 4.04
N LEU A 27 8.36 -13.25 5.29
CA LEU A 27 9.18 -12.96 6.46
C LEU A 27 9.96 -14.21 6.84
N THR A 28 11.25 -14.06 7.14
CA THR A 28 12.13 -15.19 7.50
C THR A 28 11.60 -15.96 8.70
N ASP A 29 11.00 -15.26 9.66
CA ASP A 29 10.40 -15.85 10.86
C ASP A 29 8.87 -15.81 10.84
N GLY A 30 8.24 -15.67 9.67
CA GLY A 30 6.79 -15.50 9.56
C GLY A 30 5.95 -16.62 10.18
N SER A 31 6.47 -17.84 10.27
CA SER A 31 5.80 -19.00 10.87
C SER A 31 5.86 -19.02 12.40
N THR A 32 6.89 -18.43 13.00
CA THR A 32 7.10 -18.40 14.45
C THR A 32 6.75 -17.05 15.07
N ARG A 33 6.70 -16.00 14.24
CA ARG A 33 6.35 -14.64 14.65
C ARG A 33 4.93 -14.60 15.22
N LYS A 34 4.79 -14.01 16.41
CA LYS A 34 3.51 -13.76 17.05
C LYS A 34 2.57 -13.00 16.11
N GLN A 35 1.34 -13.48 15.98
CA GLN A 35 0.31 -12.88 15.14
C GLN A 35 -0.75 -12.21 16.02
N VAL A 36 -1.35 -11.11 15.53
CA VAL A 36 -2.48 -10.42 16.16
C VAL A 36 -3.65 -10.29 15.19
N ARG A 37 -4.87 -10.29 15.73
CA ARG A 37 -6.10 -10.18 14.94
C ARG A 37 -6.48 -8.72 14.76
N ILE A 38 -6.64 -8.27 13.52
CA ILE A 38 -7.10 -6.92 13.18
C ILE A 38 -8.39 -6.97 12.36
N LYS A 39 -9.24 -5.95 12.51
CA LYS A 39 -10.42 -5.74 11.66
C LYS A 39 -10.03 -4.85 10.49
N LYS A 40 -10.19 -5.35 9.27
CA LYS A 40 -10.03 -4.57 8.04
C LYS A 40 -11.22 -3.63 7.82
N GLU A 41 -11.05 -2.62 6.98
CA GLU A 41 -12.09 -1.64 6.62
C GLU A 41 -13.37 -2.30 6.08
N ASN A 42 -13.23 -3.40 5.35
CA ASN A 42 -14.34 -4.22 4.84
C ASN A 42 -15.02 -5.10 5.92
N GLY A 43 -14.66 -4.93 7.20
CA GLY A 43 -15.19 -5.67 8.33
C GLY A 43 -14.55 -7.04 8.58
N GLN A 44 -13.71 -7.55 7.68
CA GLN A 44 -13.07 -8.85 7.81
C GLN A 44 -12.00 -8.85 8.91
N MET A 45 -11.98 -9.88 9.74
CA MET A 45 -10.90 -10.08 10.71
C MET A 45 -9.75 -10.88 10.11
N VAL A 46 -8.51 -10.39 10.22
CA VAL A 46 -7.31 -11.03 9.64
C VAL A 46 -6.19 -11.09 10.68
N MET A 47 -5.40 -12.17 10.66
CA MET A 47 -4.19 -12.31 11.47
C MET A 47 -3.00 -11.68 10.75
N VAL A 48 -2.24 -10.84 11.44
CA VAL A 48 -1.05 -10.16 10.91
C VAL A 48 0.13 -10.28 11.88
N PRO A 49 1.39 -10.31 11.39
CA PRO A 49 2.56 -10.42 12.24
C PRO A 49 2.71 -9.18 13.12
N LEU A 50 3.00 -9.37 14.40
CA LEU A 50 3.25 -8.30 15.37
C LEU A 50 4.76 -8.05 15.49
N PHE A 51 5.15 -6.79 15.29
CA PHE A 51 6.52 -6.31 15.50
C PHE A 51 6.56 -5.28 16.63
N GLN A 52 7.64 -5.29 17.41
CA GLN A 52 7.95 -4.31 18.45
C GLN A 52 9.05 -3.34 18.00
N CYS A 53 9.25 -2.24 18.73
CA CYS A 53 10.17 -1.14 18.39
C CYS A 53 11.65 -1.55 18.16
N HIS A 54 12.04 -2.75 18.58
CA HIS A 54 13.40 -3.27 18.44
C HIS A 54 13.46 -4.57 17.63
N ASP A 55 12.35 -4.99 17.02
CA ASP A 55 12.33 -6.17 16.17
C ASP A 55 12.97 -5.87 14.82
N ASN A 56 13.86 -6.74 14.38
CA ASN A 56 14.33 -6.73 12.99
C ASN A 56 13.22 -7.29 12.08
N ILE A 57 12.96 -6.59 10.96
CA ILE A 57 12.11 -7.07 9.88
C ILE A 57 13.01 -7.67 8.80
N VAL A 58 13.06 -8.99 8.74
CA VAL A 58 13.92 -9.73 7.81
C VAL A 58 13.06 -10.66 6.97
N GLY A 59 13.30 -10.69 5.65
CA GLY A 59 12.51 -11.46 4.73
C GLY A 59 13.03 -11.40 3.30
N GLN A 60 12.23 -11.93 2.38
CA GLN A 60 12.53 -11.99 0.95
C GLN A 60 11.34 -11.49 0.13
N ALA A 61 11.63 -10.64 -0.86
CA ALA A 61 10.70 -10.29 -1.93
C ALA A 61 10.93 -11.24 -3.11
N ILE A 62 9.91 -12.02 -3.46
CA ILE A 62 9.93 -13.00 -4.53
C ILE A 62 9.19 -12.41 -5.72
N ILE A 63 9.88 -12.27 -6.86
CA ILE A 63 9.34 -11.70 -8.10
C ILE A 63 9.35 -12.79 -9.17
N GLU A 64 8.17 -13.18 -9.64
CA GLU A 64 7.97 -14.24 -10.62
C GLU A 64 7.40 -13.64 -11.91
N PRO A 65 8.21 -13.39 -12.96
CA PRO A 65 7.71 -13.03 -14.28
C PRO A 65 6.73 -14.09 -14.80
N ALA A 66 5.68 -13.65 -15.49
CA ALA A 66 4.78 -14.60 -16.15
C ALA A 66 5.53 -15.38 -17.25
N ASN A 67 5.23 -16.68 -17.40
CA ASN A 67 5.92 -17.57 -18.34
C ASN A 67 6.10 -16.93 -19.74
N GLY A 68 7.36 -16.87 -20.19
CA GLY A 68 7.73 -16.32 -21.49
C GLY A 68 7.74 -14.79 -21.59
N LYS A 69 7.42 -14.05 -20.51
CA LYS A 69 7.50 -12.59 -20.49
C LYS A 69 8.78 -12.12 -19.81
N LYS A 70 9.57 -11.32 -20.53
CA LYS A 70 10.66 -10.54 -19.95
C LYS A 70 10.08 -9.34 -19.20
N VAL A 71 10.55 -9.10 -17.98
CA VAL A 71 10.21 -7.89 -17.20
C VAL A 71 11.45 -7.01 -17.16
N GLU A 72 11.44 -5.94 -17.94
CA GLU A 72 12.48 -4.93 -17.89
C GLU A 72 12.22 -4.00 -16.69
N HIS A 73 13.21 -3.81 -15.83
CA HIS A 73 13.10 -2.95 -14.65
C HIS A 73 14.32 -2.05 -14.50
N ASN A 74 14.10 -0.83 -14.00
CA ASN A 74 15.17 0.13 -13.69
C ASN A 74 15.61 0.05 -12.21
N GLY A 75 15.14 -0.96 -11.49
CA GLY A 75 15.47 -1.24 -10.08
C GLY A 75 14.32 -1.92 -9.37
N VAL A 76 14.62 -2.62 -8.28
CA VAL A 76 13.63 -3.23 -7.37
C VAL A 76 13.86 -2.65 -5.99
N LYS A 77 12.80 -2.16 -5.34
CA LYS A 77 12.87 -1.50 -4.04
C LYS A 77 11.81 -2.07 -3.10
N ILE A 78 12.13 -2.13 -1.81
CA ILE A 78 11.19 -2.41 -0.73
C ILE A 78 11.27 -1.25 0.26
N GLU A 79 10.13 -0.78 0.74
CA GLU A 79 10.01 0.35 1.65
C GLU A 79 9.17 -0.05 2.86
N LEU A 80 9.61 0.30 4.07
CA LEU A 80 8.82 0.17 5.29
C LEU A 80 8.18 1.53 5.59
N LEU A 81 6.85 1.59 5.62
CA LEU A 81 6.11 2.83 5.81
C LEU A 81 5.38 2.82 7.16
N GLY A 82 5.62 3.85 7.97
CA GLY A 82 4.78 4.19 9.13
C GLY A 82 3.84 5.34 8.75
N GLN A 83 2.54 5.21 9.03
CA GLN A 83 1.57 6.27 8.77
C GLN A 83 0.75 6.56 10.03
N ILE A 84 0.65 7.84 10.39
CA ILE A 84 -0.30 8.34 11.39
C ILE A 84 -1.38 9.10 10.63
N VAL A 85 -2.65 8.75 10.88
CA VAL A 85 -3.80 9.39 10.25
C VAL A 85 -4.60 10.12 11.31
N ARG A 86 -4.98 11.36 11.01
CA ARG A 86 -5.93 12.14 11.79
C ARG A 86 -7.05 12.61 10.87
N GLU A 87 -8.29 12.31 11.23
CA GLU A 87 -9.45 12.83 10.53
C GLU A 87 -9.62 14.32 10.87
N LEU A 88 -9.82 15.14 9.83
CA LEU A 88 -9.98 16.59 9.96
C LEU A 88 -11.44 17.03 9.89
N ASP A 89 -12.30 16.20 9.28
CA ASP A 89 -13.74 16.42 9.18
C ASP A 89 -14.47 15.10 8.99
N VAL A 90 -15.77 15.09 9.25
CA VAL A 90 -16.66 13.98 8.90
C VAL A 90 -17.05 14.05 7.42
N PRO A 91 -17.56 12.97 6.80
CA PRO A 91 -18.05 13.02 5.43
C PRO A 91 -19.13 14.09 5.25
N GLY A 92 -18.96 14.96 4.26
CA GLY A 92 -19.85 16.08 4.01
C GLY A 92 -19.48 16.85 2.74
N ASN A 93 -20.15 17.99 2.54
CA ASN A 93 -19.90 18.88 1.41
C ASN A 93 -19.13 20.11 1.87
N LEU A 94 -18.13 20.53 1.10
CA LEU A 94 -17.35 21.73 1.33
C LEU A 94 -17.73 22.79 0.28
N TYR A 95 -18.57 23.76 0.66
CA TYR A 95 -19.04 24.82 -0.23
C TYR A 95 -18.18 26.10 -0.18
N GLU A 96 -17.55 26.35 0.96
CA GLU A 96 -16.73 27.54 1.21
C GLU A 96 -15.34 27.15 1.71
N ARG A 97 -14.42 28.12 1.74
CA ARG A 97 -13.09 27.94 2.31
C ARG A 97 -13.21 27.57 3.79
N LYS A 98 -12.63 26.44 4.17
CA LYS A 98 -12.52 25.99 5.56
C LYS A 98 -11.05 25.72 5.91
N THR A 99 -10.66 26.07 7.12
CA THR A 99 -9.31 25.83 7.65
C THR A 99 -9.40 24.78 8.74
N TYR A 100 -8.58 23.74 8.64
CA TYR A 100 -8.51 22.65 9.60
C TYR A 100 -7.21 22.73 10.40
N PRO A 101 -7.25 23.11 11.69
CA PRO A 101 -6.07 23.00 12.54
C PRO A 101 -5.71 21.53 12.74
N PHE A 102 -4.42 21.21 12.70
CA PHE A 102 -3.94 19.85 12.95
C PHE A 102 -2.78 19.88 13.94
N GLU A 103 -2.70 18.84 14.76
CA GLU A 103 -1.60 18.60 15.69
C GLU A 103 -1.34 17.09 15.74
N PHE A 104 -0.08 16.69 15.76
CA PHE A 104 0.29 15.33 16.10
C PHE A 104 1.16 15.39 17.36
N SER A 105 0.62 14.95 18.49
CA SER A 105 1.35 14.95 19.76
C SER A 105 2.24 13.71 19.87
N THR A 106 3.44 13.87 20.44
CA THR A 106 4.38 12.77 20.75
C THR A 106 4.81 11.92 19.54
N VAL A 107 4.88 12.52 18.34
CA VAL A 107 5.36 11.83 17.14
C VAL A 107 6.84 11.49 17.29
N GLN A 108 7.15 10.20 17.26
CA GLN A 108 8.53 9.73 17.21
C GLN A 108 9.02 9.80 15.76
N MET A 109 10.08 10.57 15.53
CA MET A 109 10.79 10.62 14.25
C MET A 109 12.22 10.11 14.50
N PRO A 110 12.40 8.79 14.66
CA PRO A 110 13.63 8.23 15.20
C PRO A 110 14.82 8.27 14.24
N TYR A 111 14.62 8.70 13.00
CA TYR A 111 15.66 8.70 11.96
C TYR A 111 15.76 10.07 11.30
N GLU A 112 16.97 10.45 10.92
CA GLU A 112 17.20 11.65 10.12
C GLU A 112 16.74 11.44 8.67
N SER A 113 16.22 12.49 8.06
CA SER A 113 15.93 12.51 6.62
C SER A 113 17.21 12.25 5.82
N TYR A 114 17.15 11.29 4.91
CA TYR A 114 18.31 10.86 4.12
C TYR A 114 17.95 10.80 2.64
N SER A 115 18.82 11.29 1.76
CA SER A 115 18.64 11.16 0.32
C SER A 115 19.91 10.64 -0.34
N GLY A 116 20.10 9.32 -0.29
CA GLY A 116 21.19 8.63 -0.96
C GLY A 116 20.83 8.08 -2.34
N ILE A 117 21.79 7.36 -2.92
CA ILE A 117 21.70 6.75 -4.25
C ILE A 117 20.65 5.63 -4.28
N ASN A 118 20.71 4.74 -3.28
CA ASN A 118 19.86 3.55 -3.22
C ASN A 118 18.74 3.64 -2.17
N VAL A 119 18.86 4.58 -1.23
CA VAL A 119 17.93 4.73 -0.10
C VAL A 119 17.56 6.19 0.07
N ARG A 120 16.25 6.44 0.26
CA ARG A 120 15.73 7.75 0.62
C ARG A 120 14.78 7.59 1.80
N LEU A 121 15.03 8.35 2.86
CA LEU A 121 14.15 8.50 4.01
C LEU A 121 13.58 9.91 3.96
N ARG A 122 12.26 10.00 3.80
CA ARG A 122 11.54 11.27 3.74
C ARG A 122 10.37 11.25 4.71
N TYR A 123 10.17 12.36 5.39
CA TYR A 123 8.98 12.62 6.18
C TYR A 123 8.02 13.48 5.37
N ILE A 124 6.75 13.07 5.32
CA ILE A 124 5.75 13.67 4.44
C ILE A 124 4.46 13.88 5.24
N LEU A 125 3.88 15.08 5.17
CA LEU A 125 2.47 15.29 5.48
C LEU A 125 1.65 15.06 4.21
N LYS A 126 0.64 14.19 4.32
CA LYS A 126 -0.30 13.90 3.24
C LYS A 126 -1.69 14.33 3.66
N VAL A 127 -2.28 15.27 2.92
CA VAL A 127 -3.70 15.61 3.05
C VAL A 127 -4.46 14.86 1.97
N THR A 128 -5.57 14.23 2.33
CA THR A 128 -6.43 13.52 1.37
C THR A 128 -7.87 13.92 1.57
N ILE A 129 -8.52 14.39 0.50
CA ILE A 129 -9.97 14.54 0.43
C ILE A 129 -10.50 13.31 -0.30
N SER A 130 -11.15 12.42 0.45
CA SER A 130 -11.72 11.20 -0.11
C SER A 130 -13.00 11.49 -0.89
N ARG A 131 -13.16 10.83 -2.05
CA ARG A 131 -14.32 10.98 -2.94
C ARG A 131 -14.78 9.61 -3.44
N ASN A 132 -16.08 9.41 -3.58
CA ASN A 132 -16.66 8.08 -3.83
C ASN A 132 -16.55 7.62 -5.30
N TYR A 133 -16.79 8.51 -6.26
CA TYR A 133 -16.94 8.15 -7.69
C TYR A 133 -15.78 8.62 -8.58
N VAL A 134 -14.84 9.35 -7.99
CA VAL A 134 -13.67 9.91 -8.67
C VAL A 134 -12.48 9.77 -7.75
N ASN A 135 -11.27 9.84 -8.30
CA ASN A 135 -10.03 9.73 -7.54
C ASN A 135 -10.01 10.72 -6.37
N ASN A 136 -9.44 10.31 -5.23
CA ASN A 136 -9.23 11.21 -4.09
C ASN A 136 -8.35 12.41 -4.51
N ILE A 137 -8.59 13.58 -3.91
CA ILE A 137 -7.68 14.72 -4.04
C ILE A 137 -6.61 14.53 -2.98
N VAL A 138 -5.33 14.61 -3.36
CA VAL A 138 -4.22 14.37 -2.45
C VAL A 138 -3.18 15.45 -2.64
N GLU A 139 -2.75 16.04 -1.52
CA GLU A 139 -1.64 16.97 -1.48
C GLU A 139 -0.56 16.47 -0.52
N TYR A 140 0.70 16.70 -0.88
CA TYR A 140 1.87 16.26 -0.13
C TYR A 140 2.73 17.46 0.24
N MET A 141 3.26 17.45 1.46
CA MET A 141 4.28 18.39 1.92
C MET A 141 5.44 17.58 2.52
N ASP A 142 6.58 17.60 1.85
CA ASP A 142 7.82 17.07 2.40
C ASP A 142 8.35 17.97 3.52
N PHE A 143 8.96 17.37 4.53
CA PHE A 143 9.75 18.08 5.52
C PHE A 143 10.98 17.26 5.96
N VAL A 144 11.93 17.93 6.58
CA VAL A 144 13.22 17.36 6.97
C VAL A 144 13.26 17.16 8.48
N VAL A 145 13.77 16.00 8.89
CA VAL A 145 14.15 15.70 10.27
C VAL A 145 15.68 15.62 10.30
N SER A 146 16.29 16.35 11.21
CA SER A 146 17.74 16.39 11.46
C SER A 146 18.02 16.12 12.93
#